data_AF-A0A0P7ZPG8-F1
#
_entry.id   AF-A0A0P7ZPG8-F1
#
_cell.length_a   1.000
_cell.length_b   1.000
_cell.length_c   1.000
_cell.angle_alpha   90.00
_cell.angle_beta   90.00
_cell.angle_gamma   90.00
#
_symmetry.space_group_name_H-M   'P 1'
#
loop_
_entity.id
_entity.type
_entity.pdbx_description
1 polymer ?
#
loop_
_entity_poly.entity_id
_entity_poly.type
_entity_poly.pdbx_seq_one_letter_code
_entity_poly.pdbx_strand_id
1 'polypeptide(L)'
;MNQRSYKAVGINLKAVPMGEFDRLVTVLTKERGLLRVIAPGARKHKSKLGGRSGLFVVNDSLFSKGKSLDKLIQAETVKSFPGLSQNLAKLTASQYLAEIALAQALTDQPQEDLYYLLIEHLTRLEAAAKPDILACLAQATFHMLALAGVAPDVFRCCLSRSHLTAQLGNPDWRVGFSVSSGGAIDLAEIERLECDRLREIEHIEREWHNQRAGATAFTDSDQTSDQTTDSYRVREKEISRGAPYAQNSQNTQPWQTALRAKVAQEVKRNLGIVGYLSAAELALMQQLSKPELVMSSAGLAPTMRATNSQASSEADPQFAAKSGTIQSGITRADRTTAPKFMANSGLEESEPHLMWRHIEQFLRQYAQYQFDRPIKSAALIDTCFTSPSYAARV
;
A
#
# COMPACT_ATOMS: atom_id res chain seq x y z
N MET A 1 1.66 -9.16 47.06
CA MET A 1 1.93 -8.47 45.77
C MET A 1 0.61 -8.35 45.02
N ASN A 2 0.02 -7.17 44.95
CA ASN A 2 -1.25 -6.95 44.25
C ASN A 2 -1.02 -7.14 42.73
N GLN A 3 -1.34 -8.32 42.20
CA GLN A 3 -1.37 -8.53 40.75
C GLN A 3 -2.52 -7.68 40.19
N ARG A 4 -2.19 -6.55 39.56
CA ARG A 4 -3.17 -5.73 38.87
C ARG A 4 -3.62 -6.48 37.62
N SER A 5 -4.76 -7.16 37.71
CA SER A 5 -5.41 -7.76 36.56
C SER A 5 -6.20 -6.70 35.79
N TYR A 6 -6.36 -6.91 34.48
CA TYR A 6 -7.16 -6.05 33.64
C TYR A 6 -7.81 -6.85 32.52
N LYS A 7 -8.95 -6.38 32.04
CA LYS A 7 -9.64 -6.94 30.87
C LYS A 7 -9.35 -6.13 29.62
N ALA A 8 -9.30 -6.78 28.48
CA ALA A 8 -9.26 -6.13 27.18
C ALA A 8 -9.78 -7.08 26.09
N VAL A 9 -10.45 -6.53 25.09
CA VAL A 9 -10.90 -7.25 23.90
C VAL A 9 -9.90 -7.01 22.78
N GLY A 10 -9.39 -8.09 22.19
CA GLY A 10 -8.38 -7.97 21.14
C GLY A 10 -8.26 -9.16 20.22
N ILE A 11 -7.61 -8.93 19.09
CA ILE A 11 -7.28 -9.93 18.07
C ILE A 11 -5.82 -10.32 18.15
N ASN A 12 -5.55 -11.62 18.09
CA ASN A 12 -4.19 -12.15 18.04
C ASN A 12 -3.57 -11.94 16.64
N LEU A 13 -2.54 -11.10 16.54
CA LEU A 13 -1.82 -10.81 15.29
C LEU A 13 -0.61 -11.73 15.08
N LYS A 14 0.01 -12.19 16.18
CA LYS A 14 1.17 -13.08 16.14
C LYS A 14 1.08 -14.09 17.27
N ALA A 15 1.43 -15.34 16.99
CA ALA A 15 1.53 -16.39 18.00
C ALA A 15 2.79 -17.22 17.71
N VAL A 16 3.74 -17.23 18.64
CA VAL A 16 4.98 -18.01 18.51
C VAL A 16 5.15 -18.94 19.71
N PRO A 17 5.70 -20.15 19.53
CA PRO A 17 6.05 -21.02 20.65
C PRO A 17 7.00 -20.30 21.63
N MET A 18 6.78 -20.48 22.92
CA MET A 18 7.67 -20.00 23.97
C MET A 18 7.87 -21.12 24.99
N GLY A 19 9.10 -21.60 25.13
CA GLY A 19 9.38 -22.80 25.92
C GLY A 19 8.63 -24.04 25.43
N GLU A 20 8.46 -25.01 26.31
CA GLU A 20 7.87 -26.31 25.97
C GLU A 20 6.35 -26.24 25.73
N PHE A 21 5.63 -25.53 26.60
CA PHE A 21 4.17 -25.58 26.63
C PHE A 21 3.48 -24.25 26.38
N ASP A 22 4.21 -23.14 26.30
CA ASP A 22 3.61 -21.80 26.26
C ASP A 22 3.64 -21.22 24.85
N ARG A 23 2.89 -20.14 24.65
CA ARG A 23 2.98 -19.29 23.46
C ARG A 23 3.17 -17.84 23.88
N LEU A 24 4.01 -17.12 23.15
CA LEU A 24 4.03 -15.66 23.18
C LEU A 24 3.05 -15.16 22.11
N VAL A 25 2.04 -14.42 22.54
CA VAL A 25 0.99 -13.88 21.67
C VAL A 25 1.12 -12.36 21.63
N THR A 26 1.04 -11.78 20.44
CA THR A 26 0.90 -10.33 20.26
C THR A 26 -0.53 -10.03 19.89
N VAL A 27 -1.20 -9.22 20.71
CA VAL A 27 -2.63 -8.94 20.64
C VAL A 27 -2.83 -7.46 20.37
N LEU A 28 -3.59 -7.12 19.33
CA LEU A 28 -4.10 -5.77 19.14
C LEU A 28 -5.43 -5.65 19.91
N THR A 29 -5.44 -4.82 20.94
CA THR A 29 -6.62 -4.59 21.79
C THR A 29 -7.23 -3.21 21.53
N LYS A 30 -8.54 -3.10 21.74
CA LYS A 30 -9.25 -1.82 21.64
C LYS A 30 -8.76 -0.84 22.70
N GLU A 31 -8.64 -1.32 23.93
CA GLU A 31 -8.52 -0.50 25.13
C GLU A 31 -7.07 -0.12 25.47
N ARG A 32 -6.10 -0.95 25.08
CA ARG A 32 -4.68 -0.78 25.47
C ARG A 32 -3.71 -0.88 24.29
N GLY A 33 -4.23 -0.99 23.08
CA GLY A 33 -3.42 -1.10 21.87
C GLY A 33 -2.67 -2.42 21.84
N LEU A 34 -1.41 -2.37 21.46
CA LEU A 34 -0.59 -3.56 21.24
C LEU A 34 -0.06 -4.16 22.55
N LEU A 35 -0.42 -5.41 22.82
CA LEU A 35 0.04 -6.15 23.99
C LEU A 35 0.87 -7.36 23.58
N ARG A 36 1.97 -7.62 24.30
CA ARG A 36 2.73 -8.87 24.21
C ARG A 36 2.52 -9.68 25.48
N VAL A 37 1.92 -10.86 25.33
CA VAL A 37 1.44 -11.66 26.46
C VAL A 37 1.88 -13.12 26.35
N ILE A 38 2.19 -13.72 27.49
CA ILE A 38 2.43 -15.17 27.58
C ILE A 38 1.08 -15.86 27.78
N ALA A 39 0.78 -16.83 26.92
CA ALA A 39 -0.32 -17.78 27.05
C ALA A 39 0.23 -19.09 27.67
N PRO A 40 0.19 -19.23 29.00
CA PRO A 40 0.79 -20.37 29.71
C PRO A 40 0.06 -21.68 29.39
N GLY A 41 0.80 -22.74 29.13
CA GLY A 41 0.27 -24.07 28.83
C GLY A 41 -0.58 -24.12 27.57
N ALA A 42 -0.53 -23.11 26.68
CA ALA A 42 -1.32 -23.05 25.46
C ALA A 42 -1.10 -24.27 24.53
N ARG A 43 0.08 -24.91 24.57
CA ARG A 43 0.44 -26.04 23.71
C ARG A 43 0.22 -27.41 24.38
N LYS A 44 -0.29 -27.47 25.61
CA LYS A 44 -0.61 -28.75 26.29
C LYS A 44 -1.77 -29.47 25.59
N HIS A 45 -1.68 -30.80 25.51
CA HIS A 45 -2.78 -31.68 25.13
C HIS A 45 -3.92 -31.48 26.16
N LYS A 46 -5.05 -30.85 25.78
CA LYS A 46 -6.16 -30.36 26.64
C LYS A 46 -6.04 -28.91 27.20
N SER A 47 -5.23 -28.05 26.58
CA SER A 47 -5.17 -26.65 26.98
C SER A 47 -6.47 -25.88 26.72
N LYS A 48 -6.98 -25.17 27.74
CA LYS A 48 -8.09 -24.20 27.57
C LYS A 48 -7.67 -22.96 26.76
N LEU A 49 -6.38 -22.67 26.65
CA LEU A 49 -5.86 -21.52 25.90
C LEU A 49 -5.37 -21.88 24.48
N GLY A 50 -5.40 -23.16 24.10
CA GLY A 50 -4.78 -23.63 22.86
C GLY A 50 -5.36 -23.00 21.59
N GLY A 51 -6.65 -23.18 21.33
CA GLY A 51 -7.31 -22.53 20.18
C GLY A 51 -7.37 -21.00 20.33
N ARG A 52 -7.58 -20.52 21.56
CA ARG A 52 -7.75 -19.09 21.87
C ARG A 52 -6.49 -18.26 21.67
N SER A 53 -5.32 -18.88 21.70
CA SER A 53 -4.03 -18.26 21.41
C SER A 53 -3.59 -18.44 19.94
N GLY A 54 -4.48 -18.92 19.06
CA GLY A 54 -4.24 -18.99 17.63
C GLY A 54 -4.28 -17.62 16.95
N LEU A 55 -3.75 -17.54 15.72
CA LEU A 55 -3.83 -16.32 14.90
C LEU A 55 -5.28 -15.99 14.54
N PHE A 56 -5.59 -14.70 14.44
CA PHE A 56 -6.91 -14.20 14.03
C PHE A 56 -8.06 -14.74 14.89
N VAL A 57 -7.80 -14.86 16.20
CA VAL A 57 -8.85 -15.12 17.19
C VAL A 57 -9.05 -13.85 17.99
N VAL A 58 -10.29 -13.38 18.04
CA VAL A 58 -10.74 -12.28 18.88
C VAL A 58 -11.20 -12.84 20.20
N ASN A 59 -10.61 -12.37 21.29
CA ASN A 59 -11.00 -12.80 22.64
C ASN A 59 -11.30 -11.59 23.53
N ASP A 60 -12.31 -11.72 24.39
CA ASP A 60 -12.39 -10.97 25.64
C ASP A 60 -11.51 -11.69 26.66
N SER A 61 -10.46 -11.01 27.11
CA SER A 61 -9.36 -11.64 27.83
C SER A 61 -9.07 -10.96 29.15
N LEU A 62 -8.78 -11.76 30.17
CA LEU A 62 -8.26 -11.31 31.45
C LEU A 62 -6.75 -11.49 31.48
N PHE A 63 -6.02 -10.41 31.69
CA PHE A 63 -4.58 -10.37 31.77
C PHE A 63 -4.12 -10.08 33.20
N SER A 64 -2.99 -10.65 33.61
CA SER A 64 -2.23 -10.22 34.78
C SER A 64 -1.07 -9.36 34.31
N LYS A 65 -0.92 -8.15 34.87
CA LYS A 65 0.28 -7.34 34.62
C LYS A 65 1.53 -8.06 35.15
N GLY A 66 2.54 -8.22 34.31
CA GLY A 66 3.85 -8.75 34.68
C GLY A 66 4.92 -7.66 34.78
N LYS A 67 6.14 -8.04 35.17
CA LYS A 67 7.28 -7.11 35.19
C LYS A 67 7.75 -6.73 33.79
N SER A 68 7.72 -7.68 32.85
CA SER A 68 8.21 -7.48 31.48
C SER A 68 7.22 -7.98 30.42
N LEU A 69 6.52 -9.08 30.71
CA LEU A 69 5.46 -9.62 29.86
C LEU A 69 4.22 -9.89 30.70
N ASP A 70 3.09 -9.47 30.18
CA ASP A 70 1.80 -9.75 30.80
C ASP A 70 1.41 -11.21 30.56
N LYS A 71 0.56 -11.75 31.42
CA LYS A 71 0.14 -13.15 31.37
C LYS A 71 -1.34 -13.24 31.02
N LEU A 72 -1.68 -14.02 30.01
CA LEU A 72 -3.06 -14.35 29.68
C LEU A 72 -3.61 -15.35 30.72
N ILE A 73 -4.56 -14.91 31.53
CA ILE A 73 -5.18 -15.74 32.58
C ILE A 73 -6.38 -16.49 32.02
N GLN A 74 -7.28 -15.76 31.36
CA GLN A 74 -8.51 -16.27 30.78
C GLN A 74 -8.74 -15.62 29.42
N ALA A 75 -9.36 -16.37 28.52
CA ALA A 75 -9.79 -15.88 27.22
C ALA A 75 -11.15 -16.50 26.91
N GLU A 76 -12.09 -15.66 26.48
CA GLU A 76 -13.37 -16.06 25.92
C GLU A 76 -13.41 -15.60 24.48
N THR A 77 -13.68 -16.53 23.56
CA THR A 77 -13.64 -16.23 22.13
C THR A 77 -14.90 -15.49 21.74
N VAL A 78 -14.73 -14.26 21.24
CA VAL A 78 -15.81 -13.41 20.73
C VAL A 78 -16.04 -13.69 19.25
N LYS A 79 -14.95 -13.83 18.49
CA LYS A 79 -14.98 -14.13 17.04
C LYS A 79 -13.70 -14.86 16.65
N SER A 80 -13.78 -15.73 15.67
CA SER A 80 -12.61 -16.33 15.02
C SER A 80 -12.79 -16.31 13.51
N PHE A 81 -11.68 -16.38 12.78
CA PHE A 81 -11.65 -16.38 11.32
C PHE A 81 -11.06 -17.68 10.76
N PRO A 82 -11.72 -18.84 10.95
CA PRO A 82 -11.18 -20.13 10.52
C PRO A 82 -11.00 -20.23 9.00
N GLY A 83 -11.85 -19.56 8.22
CA GLY A 83 -11.81 -19.57 6.74
C GLY A 83 -10.55 -18.92 6.17
N LEU A 84 -9.91 -18.02 6.92
CA LEU A 84 -8.62 -17.45 6.52
C LEU A 84 -7.54 -18.52 6.45
N SER A 85 -7.50 -19.44 7.42
CA SER A 85 -6.49 -20.51 7.48
C SER A 85 -6.73 -21.65 6.48
N GLN A 86 -7.94 -21.77 5.95
CA GLN A 86 -8.31 -22.83 4.99
C GLN A 86 -7.85 -22.53 3.56
N ASN A 87 -7.43 -21.30 3.28
CA ASN A 87 -6.96 -20.89 1.96
C ASN A 87 -5.65 -20.12 2.10
N LEU A 88 -4.58 -20.61 1.47
CA LEU A 88 -3.25 -20.02 1.59
C LEU A 88 -3.23 -18.54 1.19
N ALA A 89 -3.89 -18.17 0.10
CA ALA A 89 -3.92 -16.78 -0.37
C ALA A 89 -4.63 -15.85 0.63
N LYS A 90 -5.75 -16.30 1.22
CA LYS A 90 -6.44 -15.55 2.29
C LYS A 90 -5.59 -15.44 3.55
N LEU A 91 -4.95 -16.53 3.97
CA LEU A 91 -4.07 -16.55 5.12
C LEU A 91 -2.91 -15.55 4.93
N THR A 92 -2.25 -15.59 3.79
CA THR A 92 -1.14 -14.70 3.46
C THR A 92 -1.60 -13.24 3.41
N ALA A 93 -2.72 -12.93 2.75
CA ALA A 93 -3.28 -11.57 2.73
C ALA A 93 -3.63 -11.08 4.14
N SER A 94 -4.12 -11.96 5.01
CA SER A 94 -4.45 -11.62 6.40
C SER A 94 -3.20 -11.37 7.25
N GLN A 95 -2.15 -12.16 7.05
CA GLN A 95 -0.85 -11.96 7.71
C GLN A 95 -0.19 -10.68 7.23
N TYR A 96 -0.31 -10.37 5.94
CA TYR A 96 0.13 -9.09 5.37
C TYR A 96 -0.53 -7.92 6.10
N LEU A 97 -1.86 -7.92 6.25
CA LEU A 97 -2.56 -6.87 6.99
C LEU A 97 -2.19 -6.84 8.48
N ALA A 98 -1.94 -8.00 9.09
CA ALA A 98 -1.46 -8.07 10.46
C ALA A 98 -0.08 -7.42 10.62
N GLU A 99 0.82 -7.56 9.64
CA GLU A 99 2.13 -6.91 9.65
C GLU A 99 2.01 -5.38 9.52
N ILE A 100 1.11 -4.89 8.67
CA ILE A 100 0.80 -3.45 8.59
C ILE A 100 0.20 -2.94 9.91
N ALA A 101 -0.73 -3.70 10.51
CA ALA A 101 -1.29 -3.35 11.82
C ALA A 101 -0.21 -3.31 12.91
N LEU A 102 0.72 -4.27 12.90
CA LEU A 102 1.86 -4.32 13.83
C LEU A 102 2.85 -3.18 13.64
N ALA A 103 2.96 -2.63 12.43
CA ALA A 103 3.86 -1.51 12.13
C ALA A 103 3.31 -0.18 12.67
N GLN A 104 1.99 -0.02 12.71
CA GLN A 104 1.33 1.24 13.13
C GLN A 104 0.80 1.22 14.58
N ALA A 105 0.48 0.05 15.14
CA ALA A 105 -0.16 -0.05 16.45
C ALA A 105 0.76 0.41 17.59
N LEU A 106 0.24 1.27 18.46
CA LEU A 106 0.93 1.76 19.66
C LEU A 106 0.64 0.86 20.88
N THR A 107 1.57 0.83 21.83
CA THR A 107 1.43 0.13 23.12
C THR A 107 0.86 1.08 24.17
N ASP A 108 0.08 0.55 25.12
CA ASP A 108 -0.47 1.29 26.28
C ASP A 108 -1.35 2.50 25.92
N GLN A 109 -1.94 2.50 24.72
CA GLN A 109 -2.89 3.52 24.26
C GLN A 109 -4.07 2.85 23.55
N PRO A 110 -5.31 3.35 23.66
CA PRO A 110 -6.43 2.83 22.90
C PRO A 110 -6.17 2.84 21.38
N GLN A 111 -6.62 1.81 20.67
CA GLN A 111 -6.43 1.63 19.23
C GLN A 111 -7.74 1.14 18.58
N GLU A 112 -8.87 1.75 18.96
CA GLU A 112 -10.21 1.30 18.53
C GLU A 112 -10.39 1.32 17.02
N ASP A 113 -10.03 2.43 16.35
CA ASP A 113 -10.20 2.58 14.90
C ASP A 113 -9.40 1.54 14.12
N LEU A 114 -8.13 1.34 14.51
CA LEU A 114 -7.26 0.32 13.91
C LEU A 114 -7.80 -1.08 14.12
N TYR A 115 -8.28 -1.37 15.33
CA TYR A 115 -8.89 -2.64 15.64
C TYR A 115 -10.12 -2.89 14.76
N TYR A 116 -11.08 -1.95 14.68
CA TYR A 116 -12.30 -2.15 13.92
C TYR A 116 -12.02 -2.22 12.41
N LEU A 117 -11.12 -1.38 11.90
CA LEU A 117 -10.72 -1.39 10.50
C LEU A 117 -10.09 -2.74 10.11
N LEU A 118 -9.19 -3.27 10.94
CA LEU A 118 -8.59 -4.57 10.69
C LEU A 118 -9.64 -5.69 10.70
N ILE A 119 -10.55 -5.70 11.68
CA ILE A 119 -11.62 -6.70 11.78
C ILE A 119 -12.53 -6.67 10.55
N GLU A 120 -12.87 -5.48 10.05
CA GLU A 120 -13.68 -5.29 8.85
C GLU A 120 -12.98 -5.91 7.63
N HIS A 121 -11.71 -5.57 7.39
CA HIS A 121 -10.97 -6.09 6.25
C HIS A 121 -10.67 -7.60 6.33
N LEU A 122 -10.41 -8.13 7.52
CA LEU A 122 -10.30 -9.59 7.71
C LEU A 122 -11.62 -10.31 7.42
N THR A 123 -12.75 -9.69 7.77
CA THR A 123 -14.09 -10.24 7.45
C THR A 123 -14.31 -10.29 5.95
N ARG A 124 -13.95 -9.23 5.22
CA ARG A 124 -14.03 -9.20 3.75
C ARG A 124 -13.12 -10.23 3.10
N LEU A 125 -11.87 -10.34 3.57
CA LEU A 125 -10.93 -11.35 3.06
C LEU A 125 -11.42 -12.78 3.28
N GLU A 126 -12.02 -13.06 4.45
CA GLU A 126 -12.60 -14.37 4.72
C GLU A 126 -13.76 -14.69 3.77
N ALA A 127 -14.60 -13.71 3.45
CA ALA A 127 -15.73 -13.87 2.53
C ALA A 127 -15.35 -13.86 1.04
N ALA A 128 -14.20 -13.27 0.67
CA ALA A 128 -13.81 -13.05 -0.72
C ALA A 128 -13.65 -14.36 -1.52
N ALA A 129 -14.03 -14.34 -2.80
CA ALA A 129 -13.62 -15.36 -3.74
C ALA A 129 -12.15 -15.16 -4.13
N LYS A 130 -11.47 -16.20 -4.64
CA LYS A 130 -10.05 -16.13 -5.03
C LYS A 130 -9.69 -14.91 -5.92
N PRO A 131 -10.44 -14.56 -6.98
CA PRO A 131 -10.08 -13.41 -7.83
C PRO A 131 -10.16 -12.07 -7.10
N ASP A 132 -10.98 -11.97 -6.05
CA ASP A 132 -11.23 -10.71 -5.35
C ASP A 132 -10.25 -10.45 -4.20
N ILE A 133 -9.39 -11.42 -3.85
CA ILE A 133 -8.49 -11.31 -2.69
C ILE A 133 -7.52 -10.14 -2.86
N LEU A 134 -6.93 -9.95 -4.05
CA LEU A 134 -6.00 -8.84 -4.30
C LEU A 134 -6.70 -7.48 -4.23
N ALA A 135 -7.93 -7.38 -4.75
CA ALA A 135 -8.73 -6.16 -4.64
C ALA A 135 -9.04 -5.82 -3.17
N CYS A 136 -9.45 -6.83 -2.38
CA CYS A 136 -9.69 -6.68 -0.95
C CYS A 136 -8.42 -6.27 -0.20
N LEU A 137 -7.27 -6.87 -0.55
CA LEU A 137 -5.97 -6.55 0.06
C LEU A 137 -5.54 -5.12 -0.30
N ALA A 138 -5.63 -4.71 -1.57
CA ALA A 138 -5.30 -3.37 -2.01
C ALA A 138 -6.16 -2.31 -1.31
N GLN A 139 -7.48 -2.55 -1.22
CA GLN A 139 -8.39 -1.67 -0.48
C GLN A 139 -8.00 -1.58 1.01
N ALA A 140 -7.76 -2.72 1.65
CA ALA A 140 -7.36 -2.76 3.05
C ALA A 140 -6.04 -2.02 3.29
N THR A 141 -5.03 -2.24 2.45
CA THR A 141 -3.74 -1.54 2.56
C THR A 141 -3.93 -0.03 2.40
N PHE A 142 -4.72 0.43 1.44
CA PHE A 142 -5.01 1.86 1.25
C PHE A 142 -5.69 2.45 2.50
N HIS A 143 -6.73 1.80 3.01
CA HIS A 143 -7.44 2.27 4.19
C HIS A 143 -6.56 2.28 5.44
N MET A 144 -5.67 1.29 5.61
CA MET A 144 -4.73 1.24 6.72
C MET A 144 -3.68 2.36 6.63
N LEU A 145 -3.24 2.72 5.42
CA LEU A 145 -2.38 3.89 5.19
C LEU A 145 -3.12 5.21 5.48
N ALA A 146 -4.40 5.30 5.10
CA ALA A 146 -5.26 6.44 5.39
C ALA A 146 -5.48 6.63 6.88
N LEU A 147 -5.75 5.55 7.62
CA LEU A 147 -5.89 5.60 9.08
C LEU A 147 -4.58 6.04 9.76
N ALA A 148 -3.43 5.61 9.23
CA ALA A 148 -2.13 6.05 9.71
C ALA A 148 -1.77 7.50 9.34
N GLY A 149 -2.63 8.20 8.60
CA GLY A 149 -2.42 9.59 8.17
C GLY A 149 -1.40 9.76 7.04
N VAL A 150 -1.06 8.66 6.35
CA VAL A 150 -0.04 8.60 5.30
C VAL A 150 -0.61 7.98 4.02
N ALA A 151 -1.87 8.22 3.67
CA ALA A 151 -2.39 7.76 2.39
C ALA A 151 -1.65 8.41 1.22
N PRO A 152 -1.39 7.67 0.12
CA PRO A 152 -0.81 8.27 -1.07
C PRO A 152 -1.77 9.27 -1.71
N ASP A 153 -1.28 10.43 -2.14
CA ASP A 153 -2.07 11.39 -2.92
C ASP A 153 -2.21 10.88 -4.36
N VAL A 154 -3.44 10.59 -4.76
CA VAL A 154 -3.78 10.04 -6.08
C VAL A 154 -4.72 10.94 -6.86
N PHE A 155 -5.09 12.10 -6.30
CA PHE A 155 -5.91 13.11 -6.97
C PHE A 155 -5.10 14.30 -7.44
N ARG A 156 -3.96 14.57 -6.82
CA ARG A 156 -3.11 15.70 -7.18
C ARG A 156 -1.69 15.25 -7.44
N CYS A 157 -1.03 15.89 -8.39
CA CYS A 157 0.39 15.72 -8.61
C CYS A 157 1.15 16.18 -7.35
N CYS A 158 2.02 15.34 -6.80
CA CYS A 158 2.78 15.68 -5.60
C CYS A 158 3.76 16.85 -5.80
N LEU A 159 4.15 17.15 -7.05
CA LEU A 159 5.07 18.23 -7.37
C LEU A 159 4.33 19.54 -7.68
N SER A 160 3.42 19.53 -8.64
CA SER A 160 2.74 20.74 -9.13
C SER A 160 1.42 21.05 -8.42
N ARG A 161 0.86 20.09 -7.66
CA ARG A 161 -0.48 20.15 -7.05
C ARG A 161 -1.64 20.24 -8.04
N SER A 162 -1.37 20.10 -9.34
CA SER A 162 -2.43 20.01 -10.37
C SER A 162 -3.31 18.77 -10.14
N HIS A 163 -4.59 18.88 -10.48
CA HIS A 163 -5.51 17.75 -10.39
C HIS A 163 -5.19 16.70 -11.46
N LEU A 164 -5.16 15.44 -11.05
CA LEU A 164 -4.94 14.29 -11.91
C LEU A 164 -6.28 13.66 -12.28
N THR A 165 -6.65 13.79 -13.54
CA THR A 165 -7.86 13.16 -14.09
C THR A 165 -7.45 12.00 -15.00
N ALA A 166 -7.79 10.77 -14.60
CA ALA A 166 -7.50 9.58 -15.39
C ALA A 166 -8.19 9.64 -16.77
N GLN A 167 -7.40 9.55 -17.84
CA GLN A 167 -7.91 9.58 -19.21
C GLN A 167 -8.11 8.17 -19.75
N LEU A 168 -9.21 7.52 -19.37
CA LEU A 168 -9.50 6.12 -19.74
C LEU A 168 -9.56 5.85 -21.26
N GLY A 169 -9.74 6.88 -22.09
CA GLY A 169 -9.72 6.78 -23.55
C GLY A 169 -8.32 6.81 -24.18
N ASN A 170 -7.27 7.03 -23.40
CA ASN A 170 -5.90 7.11 -23.90
C ASN A 170 -5.05 5.95 -23.32
N PRO A 171 -4.69 4.92 -24.11
CA PRO A 171 -3.95 3.77 -23.63
C PRO A 171 -2.50 4.09 -23.23
N ASP A 172 -1.93 5.17 -23.78
CA ASP A 172 -0.57 5.62 -23.46
C ASP A 172 -0.52 6.52 -22.23
N TRP A 173 -1.69 6.91 -21.70
CA TRP A 173 -1.79 7.79 -20.54
C TRP A 173 -1.28 7.09 -19.28
N ARG A 174 -0.37 7.77 -18.57
CA ARG A 174 0.21 7.28 -17.33
C ARG A 174 0.65 8.41 -16.42
N VAL A 175 0.77 8.11 -15.13
CA VAL A 175 1.38 8.98 -14.11
C VAL A 175 2.48 8.22 -13.38
N GLY A 176 3.53 8.92 -12.95
CA GLY A 176 4.53 8.32 -12.06
C GLY A 176 3.93 8.09 -10.67
N PHE A 177 4.32 7.02 -10.00
CA PHE A 177 4.00 6.80 -8.59
C PHE A 177 5.28 6.83 -7.76
N SER A 178 5.36 7.78 -6.85
CA SER A 178 6.52 8.05 -6.01
C SER A 178 6.24 7.76 -4.55
N VAL A 179 7.11 6.95 -3.94
CA VAL A 179 7.01 6.66 -2.51
C VAL A 179 7.55 7.81 -1.66
N SER A 180 8.58 8.52 -2.11
CA SER A 180 9.20 9.63 -1.38
C SER A 180 8.44 10.94 -1.51
N SER A 181 7.81 11.19 -2.67
CA SER A 181 6.98 12.38 -2.90
C SER A 181 5.55 12.19 -2.38
N GLY A 182 5.20 10.98 -1.92
CA GLY A 182 3.94 10.71 -1.23
C GLY A 182 2.77 10.34 -2.14
N GLY A 183 2.97 9.99 -3.41
CA GLY A 183 1.88 9.62 -4.31
C GLY A 183 2.17 9.81 -5.80
N ALA A 184 1.13 10.18 -6.54
CA ALA A 184 1.16 10.32 -7.99
C ALA A 184 1.87 11.61 -8.44
N ILE A 185 2.65 11.53 -9.51
CA ILE A 185 3.34 12.64 -10.16
C ILE A 185 2.93 12.66 -11.63
N ASP A 186 2.49 13.82 -12.10
CA ASP A 186 2.16 14.04 -13.52
C ASP A 186 3.37 13.75 -14.41
N LEU A 187 3.16 13.07 -15.52
CA LEU A 187 4.22 12.71 -16.46
C LEU A 187 4.88 13.97 -17.05
N ALA A 188 4.10 15.02 -17.33
CA ALA A 188 4.62 16.28 -17.86
C ALA A 188 5.63 16.94 -16.89
N GLU A 189 5.43 16.80 -15.58
CA GLU A 189 6.35 17.34 -14.58
C GLU A 189 7.65 16.52 -14.52
N ILE A 190 7.58 15.20 -14.72
CA ILE A 190 8.76 14.34 -14.83
C ILE A 190 9.57 14.73 -16.07
N GLU A 191 8.92 14.84 -17.22
CA GLU A 191 9.55 15.23 -18.48
C GLU A 191 10.18 16.63 -18.42
N ARG A 192 9.54 17.57 -17.71
CA ARG A 192 10.11 18.90 -17.46
C ARG A 192 11.43 18.81 -16.69
N LEU A 193 11.46 18.02 -15.61
CA LEU A 193 12.67 17.84 -14.79
C LEU A 193 13.80 17.15 -15.56
N GLU A 194 13.46 16.18 -16.40
CA GLU A 194 14.44 15.54 -17.30
C GLU A 194 15.01 16.56 -18.30
N CYS A 195 14.16 17.42 -18.91
CA CYS A 195 14.61 18.48 -19.81
C CYS A 195 15.50 19.51 -19.11
N ASP A 196 15.14 19.95 -17.90
CA ASP A 196 15.92 20.91 -17.14
C ASP A 196 17.31 20.34 -16.78
N ARG A 197 17.37 19.06 -16.39
CA ARG A 197 18.63 18.38 -16.10
C ARG A 197 19.52 18.23 -17.34
N LEU A 198 18.92 17.91 -18.50
CA LEU A 198 19.66 17.85 -19.76
C LEU A 198 20.27 19.21 -20.13
N ARG A 199 19.50 20.30 -19.99
CA ARG A 199 19.99 21.66 -20.25
C ARG A 199 21.15 22.04 -19.34
N GLU A 200 21.09 21.63 -18.07
CA GLU A 200 22.17 21.86 -17.11
C GLU A 200 23.46 21.14 -17.54
N ILE A 201 23.37 19.87 -17.95
CA ILE A 201 24.53 19.11 -18.44
C ILE A 201 25.11 19.77 -19.70
N GLU A 202 24.28 20.13 -20.66
CA GLU A 202 24.71 20.82 -21.88
C GLU A 202 25.35 22.18 -21.59
N HIS A 203 24.91 22.88 -20.54
CA HIS A 203 25.52 24.13 -20.10
C HIS A 203 26.92 23.90 -19.53
N ILE A 204 27.06 22.91 -18.64
CA ILE A 204 28.35 22.54 -18.02
C ILE A 204 29.36 22.11 -19.09
N GLU A 205 28.94 21.30 -20.08
CA GLU A 205 29.80 20.88 -21.18
C GLU A 205 30.27 22.09 -22.02
N ARG A 206 29.36 23.03 -22.32
CA ARG A 206 29.70 24.26 -23.04
C ARG A 206 30.68 25.13 -22.26
N GLU A 207 30.47 25.31 -20.96
CA GLU A 207 31.39 26.07 -20.11
C GLU A 207 32.78 25.43 -20.05
N TRP A 208 32.84 24.11 -19.90
CA TRP A 208 34.11 23.37 -19.90
C TRP A 208 34.86 23.52 -21.22
N HIS A 209 34.15 23.43 -22.36
CA HIS A 209 34.75 23.66 -23.68
C HIS A 209 35.26 25.09 -23.85
N ASN A 210 34.50 26.09 -23.39
CA ASN A 210 34.90 27.50 -23.46
C ASN A 210 36.14 27.79 -22.59
N GLN A 211 36.22 27.22 -21.40
CA GLN A 211 37.39 27.36 -20.52
C GLN A 211 38.65 26.74 -21.14
N ARG A 212 38.50 25.57 -21.78
CA ARG A 212 39.61 24.88 -22.45
C ARG A 212 40.09 25.63 -23.69
N ALA A 213 39.17 26.21 -24.47
CA ALA A 213 39.50 27.06 -25.61
C ALA A 213 40.16 28.39 -25.20
N GLY A 214 39.71 28.99 -24.08
CA GLY A 214 40.33 30.18 -23.50
C GLY A 214 41.76 29.93 -22.97
N ALA A 215 42.00 28.74 -22.39
CA ALA A 215 43.33 28.35 -21.92
C ALA A 215 44.34 28.13 -23.07
N THR A 216 43.89 27.64 -24.23
CA THR A 216 44.75 27.51 -25.43
C THR A 216 45.06 28.83 -26.12
N ALA A 217 44.24 29.87 -25.92
CA ALA A 217 44.48 31.20 -26.50
C ALA A 217 45.49 32.05 -25.69
N PHE A 218 45.77 31.68 -24.44
CA PHE A 218 46.72 32.39 -23.57
C PHE A 218 48.17 31.86 -23.69
N THR A 219 48.38 30.74 -24.40
CA THR A 219 49.70 30.11 -24.58
C THR A 219 50.41 30.49 -25.88
N ASP A 220 49.85 31.40 -26.70
CA ASP A 220 50.37 31.73 -28.03
C ASP A 220 51.03 33.12 -28.13
N SER A 221 51.44 33.71 -27.00
CA SER A 221 52.09 35.04 -26.96
C SER A 221 53.49 35.07 -26.37
N ASP A 222 54.22 33.95 -26.31
CA ASP A 222 55.63 33.97 -25.89
C ASP A 222 56.50 33.10 -26.82
N GLN A 223 56.91 33.71 -27.94
CA GLN A 223 57.98 33.20 -28.79
C GLN A 223 59.33 33.80 -28.36
N THR A 224 60.17 33.01 -27.69
CA THR A 224 61.63 33.08 -27.86
C THR A 224 62.26 31.70 -27.71
N SER A 225 62.85 31.22 -28.82
CA SER A 225 64.01 30.32 -28.97
C SER A 225 64.35 29.33 -27.84
N ASP A 226 64.36 28.02 -28.13
CA ASP A 226 65.60 27.34 -28.55
C ASP A 226 65.33 25.92 -29.09
N GLN A 227 66.21 25.45 -29.97
CA GLN A 227 66.16 24.13 -30.62
C GLN A 227 66.71 23.04 -29.69
N THR A 228 66.06 21.87 -29.60
CA THR A 228 66.64 20.52 -29.83
C THR A 228 65.71 19.35 -29.45
N THR A 229 65.42 18.51 -30.46
CA THR A 229 65.19 17.04 -30.48
C THR A 229 64.21 16.31 -29.55
N ASP A 230 63.27 15.63 -30.23
CA ASP A 230 62.73 14.26 -30.03
C ASP A 230 61.92 13.90 -28.77
N SER A 231 60.61 13.73 -28.93
CA SER A 231 59.98 12.44 -29.30
C SER A 231 58.52 12.33 -28.84
N TYR A 232 57.75 11.52 -29.59
CA TYR A 232 56.36 11.07 -29.36
C TYR A 232 55.21 11.95 -29.86
N ARG A 233 55.02 11.79 -31.17
CA ARG A 233 53.84 12.06 -31.99
C ARG A 233 52.63 11.22 -31.52
N VAL A 234 51.55 11.87 -31.08
CA VAL A 234 50.20 11.29 -31.13
C VAL A 234 49.30 12.23 -31.92
N ARG A 235 48.65 11.65 -32.94
CA ARG A 235 47.79 12.30 -33.93
C ARG A 235 46.60 13.02 -33.28
N GLU A 236 46.58 14.35 -33.40
CA GLU A 236 45.33 15.09 -33.58
C GLU A 236 45.29 15.57 -35.04
N LYS A 237 44.31 15.07 -35.80
CA LYS A 237 44.00 15.62 -37.12
C LYS A 237 42.49 15.76 -37.28
N GLU A 238 42.11 17.04 -37.34
CA GLU A 238 41.14 17.62 -38.27
C GLU A 238 39.68 17.18 -38.15
N ILE A 239 38.90 17.95 -37.38
CA ILE A 239 37.57 18.38 -37.85
C ILE A 239 37.39 19.86 -37.52
N SER A 240 37.78 20.71 -38.47
CA SER A 240 37.36 22.11 -38.54
C SER A 240 36.91 22.37 -39.96
N ARG A 241 35.62 22.18 -40.26
CA ARG A 241 34.91 22.86 -41.34
C ARG A 241 33.47 23.06 -40.92
N GLY A 242 33.07 24.33 -40.82
CA GLY A 242 31.69 24.72 -40.60
C GLY A 242 30.77 24.22 -41.70
N ALA A 243 29.56 23.86 -41.31
CA ALA A 243 28.42 23.69 -42.21
C ALA A 243 27.17 24.27 -41.52
N PRO A 244 26.26 24.89 -42.29
CA PRO A 244 25.22 25.76 -41.76
C PRO A 244 24.12 24.98 -41.05
N TYR A 245 23.46 25.68 -40.12
CA TYR A 245 22.26 25.27 -39.41
C TYR A 245 21.20 24.73 -40.39
N ALA A 246 21.07 23.41 -40.47
CA ALA A 246 19.97 22.73 -41.13
C ALA A 246 19.04 22.17 -40.05
N GLN A 247 17.93 22.87 -39.84
CA GLN A 247 16.78 22.34 -39.10
C GLN A 247 16.20 21.18 -39.92
N ASN A 248 16.41 19.93 -39.51
CA ASN A 248 15.41 18.90 -39.72
C ASN A 248 15.51 17.74 -38.74
N SER A 249 14.31 17.29 -38.37
CA SER A 249 13.99 16.30 -37.34
C SER A 249 14.47 14.89 -37.68
N GLN A 250 14.72 14.08 -36.64
CA GLN A 250 14.89 12.60 -36.66
C GLN A 250 16.25 11.99 -37.05
N ASN A 251 17.35 12.44 -36.40
CA ASN A 251 18.51 11.57 -36.24
C ASN A 251 19.19 11.83 -34.88
N THR A 252 18.56 11.35 -33.80
CA THR A 252 19.11 11.49 -32.44
C THR A 252 20.39 10.66 -32.35
N GLN A 253 21.53 11.31 -32.11
CA GLN A 253 22.82 10.64 -32.04
C GLN A 253 22.81 9.57 -30.92
N PRO A 254 23.46 8.40 -31.09
CA PRO A 254 23.42 7.31 -30.09
C PRO A 254 23.83 7.74 -28.67
N TRP A 255 24.78 8.67 -28.55
CA TRP A 255 25.22 9.20 -27.25
C TRP A 255 24.14 10.08 -26.57
N GLN A 256 23.33 10.81 -27.35
CA GLN A 256 22.22 11.63 -26.83
C GLN A 256 21.12 10.75 -26.25
N THR A 257 20.81 9.63 -26.91
CA THR A 257 19.85 8.64 -26.41
C THR A 257 20.35 8.02 -25.10
N ALA A 258 21.63 7.67 -25.03
CA ALA A 258 22.24 7.14 -23.79
C ALA A 258 22.25 8.17 -22.65
N LEU A 259 22.52 9.44 -22.95
CA LEU A 259 22.47 10.53 -21.96
C LEU A 259 21.04 10.75 -21.43
N ARG A 260 20.04 10.81 -22.32
CA ARG A 260 18.62 10.91 -21.93
C ARG A 260 18.19 9.77 -21.03
N ALA A 261 18.58 8.52 -21.34
CA ALA A 261 18.28 7.38 -20.49
C ALA A 261 18.93 7.50 -19.09
N LYS A 262 20.17 7.99 -19.00
CA LYS A 262 20.84 8.25 -17.72
C LYS A 262 20.12 9.33 -16.91
N VAL A 263 19.74 10.43 -17.55
CA VAL A 263 19.00 11.53 -16.91
C VAL A 263 17.63 11.05 -16.42
N ALA A 264 16.88 10.32 -17.26
CA ALA A 264 15.59 9.76 -16.87
C ALA A 264 15.73 8.82 -15.65
N GLN A 265 16.77 7.98 -15.62
CA GLN A 265 17.05 7.12 -14.47
C GLN A 265 17.44 7.92 -13.22
N GLU A 266 18.23 8.99 -13.37
CA GLU A 266 18.60 9.91 -12.28
C GLU A 266 17.37 10.61 -11.70
N VAL A 267 16.53 11.21 -12.55
CA VAL A 267 15.29 11.88 -12.14
C VAL A 267 14.33 10.89 -11.47
N LYS A 268 14.11 9.71 -12.07
CA LYS A 268 13.29 8.65 -11.48
C LYS A 268 13.76 8.27 -10.08
N ARG A 269 15.08 8.09 -9.89
CA ARG A 269 15.68 7.76 -8.60
C ARG A 269 15.53 8.89 -7.59
N ASN A 270 15.82 10.13 -7.98
CA ASN A 270 15.76 11.30 -7.11
C ASN A 270 14.32 11.57 -6.64
N LEU A 271 13.35 11.36 -7.53
CA LEU A 271 11.93 11.45 -7.20
C LEU A 271 11.38 10.21 -6.49
N GLY A 272 12.17 9.15 -6.28
CA GLY A 272 11.69 7.91 -5.66
C GLY A 272 10.52 7.25 -6.40
N ILE A 273 10.50 7.34 -7.74
CA ILE A 273 9.46 6.75 -8.58
C ILE A 273 9.67 5.23 -8.65
N VAL A 274 8.69 4.48 -8.16
CA VAL A 274 8.71 3.01 -8.15
C VAL A 274 8.12 2.42 -9.44
N GLY A 275 7.31 3.17 -10.16
CA GLY A 275 6.72 2.77 -11.43
C GLY A 275 5.71 3.78 -11.96
N TYR A 276 4.95 3.38 -12.97
CA TYR A 276 3.94 4.22 -13.61
C TYR A 276 2.58 3.54 -13.55
N LEU A 277 1.55 4.31 -13.19
CA LEU A 277 0.16 3.87 -13.20
C LEU A 277 -0.49 4.25 -14.52
N SER A 278 -1.19 3.31 -15.14
CA SER A 278 -2.11 3.58 -16.24
C SER A 278 -3.33 4.39 -15.78
N ALA A 279 -4.14 4.86 -16.72
CA ALA A 279 -5.39 5.56 -16.42
C ALA A 279 -6.35 4.70 -15.57
N ALA A 280 -6.48 3.41 -15.89
CA ALA A 280 -7.35 2.50 -15.15
C ALA A 280 -6.84 2.25 -13.71
N GLU A 281 -5.53 2.07 -13.53
CA GLU A 281 -4.94 1.86 -12.21
C GLU A 281 -5.07 3.10 -11.32
N LEU A 282 -4.84 4.31 -11.86
CA LEU A 282 -5.05 5.53 -11.10
C LEU A 282 -6.52 5.70 -10.72
N ALA A 283 -7.45 5.47 -11.65
CA ALA A 283 -8.89 5.57 -11.37
C ALA A 283 -9.32 4.61 -10.25
N LEU A 284 -8.77 3.39 -10.24
CA LEU A 284 -9.00 2.44 -9.15
C LEU A 284 -8.42 2.92 -7.82
N MET A 285 -7.17 3.42 -7.80
CA MET A 285 -6.60 4.00 -6.57
C MET A 285 -7.43 5.18 -6.05
N GLN A 286 -7.91 6.05 -6.94
CA GLN A 286 -8.84 7.14 -6.58
C GLN A 286 -10.15 6.59 -6.01
N GLN A 287 -10.66 5.47 -6.52
CA GLN A 287 -11.83 4.80 -5.94
C GLN A 287 -11.52 4.20 -4.56
N LEU A 288 -10.36 3.58 -4.36
CA LEU A 288 -9.93 3.04 -3.06
C LEU A 288 -9.82 4.12 -1.98
N SER A 289 -9.53 5.35 -2.37
CA SER A 289 -9.45 6.48 -1.44
C SER A 289 -10.82 6.98 -0.94
N LYS A 290 -11.91 6.59 -1.60
CA LYS A 290 -13.25 7.04 -1.21
C LYS A 290 -13.63 6.41 0.12
N PRO A 291 -14.10 7.20 1.10
CA PRO A 291 -14.30 6.74 2.47
C PRO A 291 -15.52 5.83 2.67
N GLU A 292 -16.11 5.25 1.61
CA GLU A 292 -17.45 4.65 1.69
C GLU A 292 -17.62 3.54 2.74
N LEU A 293 -16.55 3.02 3.36
CA LEU A 293 -16.67 2.05 4.46
C LEU A 293 -15.70 2.28 5.63
N VAL A 294 -15.45 3.53 6.03
CA VAL A 294 -14.94 3.82 7.37
C VAL A 294 -16.07 4.51 8.14
N MET A 295 -16.65 3.80 9.11
CA MET A 295 -17.72 4.25 10.03
C MET A 295 -19.17 3.99 9.58
N SER A 296 -19.56 2.72 9.50
CA SER A 296 -20.90 2.31 9.96
C SER A 296 -20.73 1.46 11.22
N SER A 297 -20.56 2.12 12.37
CA SER A 297 -20.83 1.52 13.66
C SER A 297 -22.32 1.16 13.75
N ALA A 298 -22.68 -0.06 13.37
CA ALA A 298 -24.02 -0.59 13.54
C ALA A 298 -23.98 -1.89 14.35
N GLY A 299 -24.14 -1.74 15.67
CA GLY A 299 -24.94 -2.64 16.50
C GLY A 299 -24.37 -4.02 16.82
N LEU A 300 -23.40 -4.10 17.74
CA LEU A 300 -23.36 -5.20 18.70
C LEU A 300 -23.95 -4.67 20.01
N ALA A 301 -25.28 -4.74 20.13
CA ALA A 301 -25.96 -4.49 21.39
C ALA A 301 -25.58 -5.60 22.40
N PRO A 302 -25.25 -5.28 23.65
CA PRO A 302 -25.09 -6.27 24.70
C PRO A 302 -26.48 -6.82 25.08
N THR A 303 -26.64 -8.13 25.04
CA THR A 303 -27.78 -8.85 25.61
C THR A 303 -27.81 -8.62 27.13
N MET A 304 -28.56 -7.61 27.56
CA MET A 304 -28.94 -7.41 28.96
C MET A 304 -30.22 -8.18 29.27
N ARG A 305 -30.18 -8.85 30.42
CA ARG A 305 -31.16 -9.77 30.99
C ARG A 305 -32.55 -9.15 31.15
N ALA A 306 -33.55 -10.01 30.97
CA ALA A 306 -34.93 -9.79 31.37
C ALA A 306 -35.04 -9.41 32.86
N THR A 307 -35.75 -8.32 33.14
CA THR A 307 -36.51 -8.16 34.39
C THR A 307 -37.87 -7.57 34.04
N ASN A 308 -38.92 -8.31 34.39
CA ASN A 308 -40.31 -7.88 34.31
C ASN A 308 -40.58 -6.86 35.41
N SER A 309 -41.23 -5.74 35.08
CA SER A 309 -42.09 -5.01 36.00
C SER A 309 -43.14 -4.21 35.24
N GLN A 310 -44.40 -4.47 35.58
CA GLN A 310 -45.60 -3.80 35.10
C GLN A 310 -45.80 -2.43 35.78
N ALA A 311 -46.32 -1.45 35.04
CA ALA A 311 -47.28 -0.40 35.43
C ALA A 311 -47.43 0.58 34.24
N SER A 312 -48.55 0.69 33.52
CA SER A 312 -49.85 1.33 33.85
C SER A 312 -49.87 2.85 33.64
N SER A 313 -50.82 3.28 32.77
CA SER A 313 -51.41 4.64 32.55
C SER A 313 -50.46 5.75 32.07
N GLU A 314 -50.81 6.65 31.14
CA GLU A 314 -52.11 7.24 30.80
C GLU A 314 -51.98 7.95 29.43
N ALA A 315 -53.08 8.07 28.68
CA ALA A 315 -53.17 8.65 27.34
C ALA A 315 -53.47 10.16 27.40
N ASP A 316 -53.05 10.95 26.39
CA ASP A 316 -54.01 11.49 25.40
C ASP A 316 -53.35 12.12 24.15
N PRO A 317 -54.03 12.11 22.98
CA PRO A 317 -53.45 12.31 21.65
C PRO A 317 -53.83 13.65 21.00
N GLN A 318 -53.10 14.06 19.97
CA GLN A 318 -53.64 14.84 18.83
C GLN A 318 -52.63 14.97 17.70
N PHE A 319 -52.79 14.15 16.66
CA PHE A 319 -52.97 14.53 15.24
C PHE A 319 -52.70 13.31 14.36
N ALA A 320 -53.80 12.70 13.94
CA ALA A 320 -53.84 11.63 12.96
C ALA A 320 -54.07 12.20 11.54
N ALA A 321 -53.79 11.33 10.55
CA ALA A 321 -54.15 11.34 9.13
C ALA A 321 -52.90 11.51 8.22
N LYS A 322 -52.53 10.55 7.35
CA LYS A 322 -53.28 9.44 6.74
C LYS A 322 -52.37 8.24 6.47
N SER A 323 -52.81 7.06 6.88
CA SER A 323 -52.37 5.76 6.36
C SER A 323 -53.03 5.47 5.01
N GLY A 324 -52.25 4.88 4.11
CA GLY A 324 -52.72 4.04 3.02
C GLY A 324 -51.95 2.72 3.07
N THR A 325 -52.59 1.69 3.64
CA THR A 325 -52.13 0.29 3.66
C THR A 325 -52.25 -0.32 2.27
N ILE A 326 -51.33 -1.22 1.87
CA ILE A 326 -51.65 -2.55 1.29
C ILE A 326 -50.40 -3.45 1.21
N GLN A 327 -50.52 -4.56 1.93
CA GLN A 327 -50.07 -5.94 1.71
C GLN A 327 -48.59 -6.34 1.59
N SER A 328 -48.26 -7.21 2.53
CA SER A 328 -47.25 -8.27 2.53
C SER A 328 -47.16 -9.07 1.22
N GLY A 329 -45.97 -9.09 0.64
CA GLY A 329 -45.53 -10.06 -0.35
C GLY A 329 -44.13 -10.53 0.00
N ILE A 330 -44.03 -11.72 0.59
CA ILE A 330 -42.77 -12.44 0.78
C ILE A 330 -42.30 -12.91 -0.60
N THR A 331 -41.27 -12.28 -1.16
CA THR A 331 -40.48 -12.88 -2.24
C THR A 331 -38.99 -12.61 -2.03
N ARG A 332 -38.30 -13.72 -1.78
CA ARG A 332 -36.86 -13.95 -1.83
C ARG A 332 -36.23 -13.35 -3.11
N ALA A 333 -35.40 -12.33 -2.98
CA ALA A 333 -34.47 -11.84 -4.00
C ALA A 333 -33.30 -11.14 -3.31
N ASP A 334 -32.15 -10.97 -3.91
CA ASP A 334 -31.29 -11.92 -4.59
C ASP A 334 -29.88 -11.45 -4.20
N ARG A 335 -28.93 -12.37 -4.02
CA ARG A 335 -27.54 -11.97 -3.72
C ARG A 335 -26.91 -11.42 -5.00
N THR A 336 -25.80 -10.73 -4.83
CA THR A 336 -24.83 -10.31 -5.86
C THR A 336 -25.26 -9.18 -6.81
N THR A 337 -24.70 -8.00 -6.58
CA THR A 337 -24.42 -7.03 -7.65
C THR A 337 -23.08 -6.36 -7.39
N ALA A 338 -22.01 -7.06 -7.75
CA ALA A 338 -20.79 -6.38 -8.19
C ALA A 338 -21.09 -5.70 -9.54
N PRO A 339 -20.55 -4.51 -9.83
CA PRO A 339 -20.85 -3.81 -11.07
C PRO A 339 -20.29 -4.60 -12.27
N LYS A 340 -21.19 -5.14 -13.11
CA LYS A 340 -20.84 -5.65 -14.44
C LYS A 340 -20.64 -4.45 -15.36
N PHE A 341 -19.39 -4.03 -15.53
CA PHE A 341 -18.98 -3.16 -16.62
C PHE A 341 -18.22 -3.98 -17.67
N MET A 342 -18.71 -3.90 -18.91
CA MET A 342 -18.05 -4.26 -20.17
C MET A 342 -17.89 -5.76 -20.48
N ALA A 343 -18.83 -6.28 -21.28
CA ALA A 343 -18.61 -7.42 -22.17
C ALA A 343 -19.04 -6.99 -23.58
N ASN A 344 -18.07 -6.59 -24.42
CA ASN A 344 -18.03 -6.77 -25.88
C ASN A 344 -16.95 -5.88 -26.51
N SER A 345 -15.73 -6.41 -26.59
CA SER A 345 -14.76 -6.11 -27.65
C SER A 345 -13.67 -7.16 -27.60
N GLY A 346 -13.46 -7.91 -28.68
CA GLY A 346 -12.46 -8.97 -28.80
C GLY A 346 -11.03 -8.44 -28.78
N LEU A 347 -10.59 -7.99 -27.61
CA LEU A 347 -9.21 -7.77 -27.22
C LEU A 347 -8.93 -8.76 -26.10
N GLU A 348 -7.81 -9.48 -26.18
CA GLU A 348 -7.37 -10.44 -25.17
C GLU A 348 -7.65 -9.92 -23.76
N GLU A 349 -8.46 -10.64 -22.99
CA GLU A 349 -8.86 -10.27 -21.63
C GLU A 349 -7.59 -10.06 -20.81
N SER A 350 -7.19 -8.80 -20.61
CA SER A 350 -6.21 -8.46 -19.58
C SER A 350 -6.83 -8.87 -18.26
N GLU A 351 -6.46 -10.03 -17.75
CA GLU A 351 -7.17 -10.60 -16.62
C GLU A 351 -7.14 -9.59 -15.45
N PRO A 352 -8.31 -9.27 -14.84
CA PRO A 352 -8.43 -8.25 -13.79
C PRO A 352 -7.43 -8.42 -12.63
N HIS A 353 -6.91 -9.64 -12.43
CA HIS A 353 -5.91 -9.95 -11.42
C HIS A 353 -4.57 -9.24 -11.65
N LEU A 354 -4.16 -8.95 -12.90
CA LEU A 354 -2.89 -8.28 -13.20
C LEU A 354 -2.89 -6.83 -12.72
N MET A 355 -3.99 -6.12 -12.95
CA MET A 355 -4.15 -4.74 -12.53
C MET A 355 -4.15 -4.61 -11.01
N TRP A 356 -4.90 -5.48 -10.31
CA TRP A 356 -4.89 -5.50 -8.84
C TRP A 356 -3.53 -5.89 -8.27
N ARG A 357 -2.76 -6.74 -8.97
CA ARG A 357 -1.40 -7.07 -8.59
C ARG A 357 -0.48 -5.86 -8.68
N HIS A 358 -0.54 -5.08 -9.75
CA HIS A 358 0.26 -3.85 -9.86
C HIS A 358 -0.11 -2.84 -8.77
N ILE A 359 -1.41 -2.59 -8.56
CA ILE A 359 -1.89 -1.69 -7.50
C ILE A 359 -1.39 -2.16 -6.13
N GLU A 360 -1.51 -3.45 -5.83
CA GLU A 360 -1.00 -4.01 -4.58
C GLU A 360 0.52 -3.81 -4.46
N GLN A 361 1.31 -4.02 -5.51
CA GLN A 361 2.76 -3.81 -5.50
C GLN A 361 3.13 -2.33 -5.26
N PHE A 362 2.40 -1.38 -5.84
CA PHE A 362 2.60 0.04 -5.56
C PHE A 362 2.29 0.38 -4.10
N LEU A 363 1.15 -0.08 -3.59
CA LEU A 363 0.76 0.13 -2.19
C LEU A 363 1.70 -0.58 -1.21
N ARG A 364 2.21 -1.76 -1.57
CA ARG A 364 3.21 -2.51 -0.81
C ARG A 364 4.50 -1.70 -0.65
N GLN A 365 5.07 -1.25 -1.75
CA GLN A 365 6.31 -0.47 -1.75
C GLN A 365 6.14 0.84 -0.99
N TYR A 366 4.97 1.48 -1.14
CA TYR A 366 4.61 2.68 -0.40
C TYR A 366 4.51 2.41 1.11
N ALA A 367 3.79 1.37 1.53
CA ALA A 367 3.66 1.00 2.94
C ALA A 367 5.00 0.63 3.57
N GLN A 368 5.84 -0.12 2.84
CA GLN A 368 7.19 -0.48 3.30
C GLN A 368 8.08 0.76 3.49
N TYR A 369 7.95 1.75 2.60
CA TYR A 369 8.65 3.02 2.70
C TYR A 369 8.17 3.83 3.92
N GLN A 370 6.85 4.00 4.08
CA GLN A 370 6.29 4.82 5.17
C GLN A 370 6.52 4.22 6.57
N PHE A 371 6.48 2.89 6.68
CA PHE A 371 6.69 2.21 7.96
C PHE A 371 8.13 1.79 8.21
N ASP A 372 9.05 2.05 7.27
CA ASP A 372 10.46 1.62 7.30
C ASP A 372 10.63 0.14 7.69
N ARG A 373 9.73 -0.71 7.19
CA ARG A 373 9.65 -2.14 7.55
C ARG A 373 9.22 -2.98 6.36
N PRO A 374 9.92 -4.09 6.08
CA PRO A 374 9.48 -5.00 5.05
C PRO A 374 8.24 -5.78 5.49
N ILE A 375 7.30 -5.97 4.58
CA ILE A 375 6.14 -6.86 4.78
C ILE A 375 6.57 -8.26 4.36
N LYS A 376 6.78 -9.15 5.32
CA LYS A 376 7.37 -10.48 5.09
C LYS A 376 6.41 -11.40 4.32
N SER A 377 5.12 -11.32 4.65
CA SER A 377 4.07 -12.10 4.00
C SER A 377 3.89 -11.75 2.51
N ALA A 378 4.43 -10.61 2.07
CA ALA A 378 4.34 -10.15 0.69
C ALA A 378 5.00 -11.11 -0.31
N ALA A 379 6.07 -11.81 0.08
CA ALA A 379 6.75 -12.78 -0.79
C ALA A 379 5.81 -13.93 -1.21
N LEU A 380 4.90 -14.34 -0.33
CA LEU A 380 3.92 -15.39 -0.61
C LEU A 380 2.74 -14.88 -1.43
N ILE A 381 2.44 -13.58 -1.42
CA ILE A 381 1.40 -12.99 -2.28
C ILE A 381 1.77 -13.22 -3.74
N ASP A 382 3.01 -12.93 -4.13
CA ASP A 382 3.45 -13.17 -5.50
C ASP A 382 3.31 -14.64 -5.89
N THR A 383 3.69 -15.59 -5.02
CA THR A 383 3.51 -17.02 -5.30
C THR A 383 2.04 -17.42 -5.42
N CYS A 384 1.15 -16.86 -4.60
CA CYS A 384 -0.28 -17.20 -4.61
C CYS A 384 -1.02 -16.72 -5.87
N PHE A 385 -0.51 -15.66 -6.51
CA PHE A 385 -1.18 -14.96 -7.62
C PHE A 385 -0.34 -14.87 -8.90
N THR A 386 0.81 -15.54 -8.98
CA THR A 386 1.51 -15.71 -10.26
C THR A 386 0.84 -16.83 -11.04
N SER A 387 0.29 -16.52 -12.22
CA SER A 387 -0.35 -17.51 -13.07
C SER A 387 0.63 -18.65 -13.44
N PRO A 388 0.19 -19.93 -13.41
CA PRO A 388 0.98 -21.05 -13.93
C PRO A 388 1.38 -20.89 -15.41
N SER A 389 0.68 -20.03 -16.17
CA SER A 389 0.96 -19.80 -17.59
C SER A 389 2.22 -18.97 -17.88
N TYR A 390 2.82 -18.31 -16.87
CA TYR A 390 4.08 -17.56 -17.04
C TYR A 390 5.33 -18.41 -16.75
N ALA A 391 5.22 -19.40 -15.85
CA ALA A 391 6.34 -20.28 -15.48
C ALA A 391 6.75 -21.27 -16.59
N ALA A 392 5.95 -21.40 -17.65
CA ALA A 392 6.26 -22.23 -18.82
C ALA A 392 6.89 -21.44 -19.99
N ARG A 393 7.16 -20.14 -19.82
CA ARG A 393 7.75 -19.26 -20.86
C ARG A 393 9.00 -18.49 -20.43
N VAL A 394 9.60 -18.85 -19.29
CA VAL A 394 10.96 -18.47 -18.87
C VAL A 394 11.77 -19.75 -18.78
#